data_AF-A0A522UJC2-F1
#
_entry.id   AF-A0A522UJC2-F1
#
_cell.length_a   1.000
_cell.length_b   1.000
_cell.length_c   1.000
_cell.angle_alpha   90.00
_cell.angle_beta   90.00
_cell.angle_gamma   90.00
#
_symmetry.space_group_name_H-M   'P 1'
#
loop_
_entity.id
_entity.type
_entity.pdbx_description
1 polymer ?
#
loop_
_entity_poly.entity_id
_entity_poly.type
_entity_poly.pdbx_seq_one_letter_code
_entity_poly.pdbx_strand_id
1 'polypeptide(L)'
;MKENWDKNISLISRGTRYQVQVATALMGVIPLLVVYFFVLTVSSPHSIYSGIGQLIIVSLTFLLAVSGYALLCKYPTNILKLRQYLRQIAEGELPEKVALDNSADDIRAIEGYLNQVLTALRDKVQRLEQQLQLACEMKSALEVNQRELLAAERHRVMIQSLGAACHHIGQPATVLRTHLHFLRNQTVMPRELDEIAECERAVEAIAAVLEKLRHVSAYRTTPYLAVPAGSTEDVILDIGR
;
A
#
# COMPACT_ATOMS: atom_id res chain seq x y z
N MET A 1 -15.16 0.31 -0.90
CA MET A 1 -15.07 1.72 -1.37
C MET A 1 -14.48 1.84 -2.78
N LYS A 2 -14.66 0.83 -3.66
CA LYS A 2 -14.06 0.73 -5.01
C LYS A 2 -15.10 0.77 -6.15
N GLU A 3 -16.37 1.03 -5.85
CA GLU A 3 -17.48 0.68 -6.76
C GLU A 3 -18.20 1.87 -7.42
N ASN A 4 -17.67 3.09 -7.30
CA ASN A 4 -18.37 4.30 -7.81
C ASN A 4 -17.58 5.15 -8.81
N TRP A 5 -16.39 4.71 -9.24
CA TRP A 5 -15.58 5.47 -10.21
C TRP A 5 -15.93 5.16 -11.67
N ASP A 6 -16.52 4.00 -11.97
CA ASP A 6 -16.74 3.56 -13.35
C ASP A 6 -17.90 4.26 -14.08
N LYS A 7 -18.78 4.97 -13.36
CA LYS A 7 -19.95 5.63 -13.97
C LYS A 7 -19.72 7.07 -14.45
N ASN A 8 -18.61 7.70 -14.09
CA ASN A 8 -18.40 9.13 -14.34
C ASN A 8 -17.33 9.49 -15.38
N ILE A 9 -16.69 8.50 -16.03
CA ILE A 9 -15.69 8.75 -17.09
C ILE A 9 -16.24 8.36 -18.47
N SER A 10 -17.53 8.61 -18.69
CA SER A 10 -18.13 8.64 -20.04
C SER A 10 -17.91 10.04 -20.66
N LEU A 11 -16.66 10.46 -20.82
CA LEU A 11 -16.28 11.64 -21.62
C LEU A 11 -16.26 11.33 -23.13
N ILE A 12 -17.10 10.40 -23.59
CA ILE A 12 -17.54 10.44 -24.97
C ILE A 12 -18.52 11.61 -25.02
N SER A 13 -17.98 12.82 -25.25
CA SER A 13 -18.79 13.93 -25.72
C SER A 13 -19.49 13.43 -26.98
N ARG A 14 -20.76 13.04 -26.84
CA ARG A 14 -21.67 12.80 -27.97
C ARG A 14 -21.63 13.99 -28.93
N GLY A 15 -21.33 15.19 -28.39
CA GLY A 15 -21.07 16.41 -29.14
C GLY A 15 -19.90 16.31 -30.13
N THR A 16 -18.75 15.74 -29.77
CA THR A 16 -17.58 15.71 -30.68
C THR A 16 -17.81 14.79 -31.87
N ARG A 17 -18.49 13.64 -31.68
CA ARG A 17 -18.87 12.77 -32.81
C ARG A 17 -19.88 13.45 -33.73
N TYR A 18 -20.86 14.15 -33.17
CA TYR A 18 -21.82 14.93 -33.95
C TYR A 18 -21.15 16.08 -34.68
N GLN A 19 -20.25 16.83 -34.04
CA GLN A 19 -19.53 17.94 -34.66
C GLN A 19 -18.60 17.46 -35.78
N VAL A 20 -17.91 16.32 -35.62
CA VAL A 20 -17.10 15.72 -36.69
C VAL A 20 -18.00 15.22 -37.82
N GLN A 21 -19.13 14.57 -37.52
CA GLN A 21 -20.08 14.15 -38.55
C GLN A 21 -20.67 15.32 -39.31
N VAL A 22 -21.05 16.40 -38.60
CA VAL A 22 -21.56 17.64 -39.21
C VAL A 22 -20.47 18.31 -40.02
N ALA A 23 -19.24 18.43 -39.52
CA ALA A 23 -18.12 19.02 -40.25
C ALA A 23 -17.77 18.22 -41.52
N THR A 24 -17.72 16.90 -41.42
CA THR A 24 -17.50 16.01 -42.57
C THR A 24 -18.65 16.08 -43.56
N ALA A 25 -19.90 16.13 -43.09
CA ALA A 25 -21.06 16.32 -43.95
C ALA A 25 -21.03 17.70 -44.63
N LEU A 26 -20.72 18.78 -43.90
CA LEU A 26 -20.63 20.12 -44.45
C LEU A 26 -19.49 20.23 -45.48
N MET A 27 -18.30 19.72 -45.14
CA MET A 27 -17.12 19.73 -46.02
C MET A 27 -17.22 18.74 -47.18
N GLY A 28 -18.09 17.73 -47.11
CA GLY A 28 -18.35 16.82 -48.23
C GLY A 28 -19.47 17.32 -49.13
N VAL A 29 -20.60 17.73 -48.54
CA VAL A 29 -21.82 18.11 -49.25
C VAL A 29 -21.69 19.48 -49.91
N ILE A 30 -21.04 20.47 -49.26
CA ILE A 30 -20.89 21.81 -49.86
C ILE A 30 -20.03 21.75 -51.13
N PRO A 31 -18.83 21.13 -51.16
CA PRO A 31 -18.06 21.04 -52.39
C PRO A 31 -18.78 20.23 -53.47
N LEU A 32 -19.52 19.18 -53.10
CA LEU A 32 -20.27 18.37 -54.05
C LEU A 32 -21.44 19.14 -54.67
N LEU A 33 -22.15 19.95 -53.87
CA LEU A 33 -23.18 20.87 -54.37
C LEU A 33 -22.60 21.98 -55.24
N VAL A 34 -21.43 22.52 -54.91
CA VAL A 34 -20.74 23.53 -55.74
C VAL A 34 -20.31 22.93 -57.08
N VAL A 35 -19.73 21.73 -57.08
CA VAL A 35 -19.39 21.01 -58.31
C VAL A 35 -20.64 20.72 -59.14
N TYR A 36 -21.72 20.26 -58.52
CA TYR A 36 -22.99 19.98 -59.19
C TYR A 36 -23.62 21.23 -59.80
N PHE A 37 -23.67 22.34 -59.06
CA PHE A 37 -24.14 23.64 -59.55
C PHE A 37 -23.31 24.12 -60.74
N PHE A 38 -21.99 23.94 -60.69
CA PHE A 38 -21.09 24.25 -61.80
C PHE A 38 -21.39 23.39 -63.04
N VAL A 39 -21.58 22.08 -62.88
CA VAL A 39 -21.92 21.18 -64.00
C VAL A 39 -23.24 21.58 -64.67
N LEU A 40 -24.25 21.95 -63.87
CA LEU A 40 -25.55 22.40 -64.38
C LEU A 40 -25.46 23.73 -65.15
N THR A 41 -24.73 24.71 -64.60
CA THR A 41 -24.55 26.03 -65.23
C THR A 41 -23.71 25.98 -66.50
N VAL A 42 -22.69 25.10 -66.53
CA VAL A 42 -21.84 24.85 -67.70
C VAL A 42 -22.59 24.16 -68.85
N SER A 43 -23.55 23.28 -68.54
CA SER A 43 -24.33 22.57 -69.57
C SER A 43 -25.33 23.49 -70.31
N SER A 44 -25.46 24.75 -69.90
CA SER A 44 -26.33 25.71 -70.58
C SER A 44 -25.63 26.32 -71.81
N PRO A 45 -26.24 26.28 -73.01
CA PRO A 45 -25.60 26.67 -74.28
C PRO A 45 -25.28 28.16 -74.43
N HIS A 46 -25.55 29.00 -73.43
CA HIS A 46 -25.29 30.45 -73.45
C HIS A 46 -24.18 30.89 -72.45
N SER A 47 -23.36 29.98 -71.93
CA SER A 47 -22.37 30.34 -70.92
C SER A 47 -21.24 31.20 -71.51
N ILE A 48 -20.99 32.35 -70.88
CA ILE A 48 -20.00 33.38 -71.29
C ILE A 48 -18.55 32.95 -70.97
N TYR A 49 -18.35 31.81 -70.29
CA TYR A 49 -17.03 31.37 -69.85
C TYR A 49 -16.35 30.45 -70.86
N SER A 50 -15.10 30.76 -71.21
CA SER A 50 -14.23 29.85 -71.98
C SER A 50 -14.02 28.52 -71.24
N GLY A 51 -13.94 27.39 -71.96
CA GLY A 51 -13.79 26.05 -71.36
C GLY A 51 -12.55 25.89 -70.44
N ILE A 52 -11.53 26.73 -70.59
CA ILE A 52 -10.34 26.75 -69.73
C ILE A 52 -10.70 27.20 -68.30
N GLY A 53 -11.56 28.21 -68.15
CA GLY A 53 -11.96 28.72 -66.84
C GLY A 53 -12.71 27.69 -66.00
N GLN A 54 -13.46 26.79 -66.66
CA GLN A 54 -14.22 25.73 -66.00
C GLN A 54 -13.31 24.66 -65.39
N LEU A 55 -12.26 24.24 -66.12
CA LEU A 55 -11.29 23.27 -65.61
C LEU A 55 -10.55 23.78 -64.38
N ILE A 56 -10.22 25.07 -64.35
CA ILE A 56 -9.53 25.69 -63.20
C ILE A 56 -10.40 25.63 -61.94
N ILE A 57 -11.70 25.95 -62.06
CA ILE A 57 -12.60 25.97 -60.89
C ILE A 57 -12.86 24.55 -60.35
N VAL A 58 -13.06 23.58 -61.24
CA VAL A 58 -13.23 22.17 -60.83
C VAL A 58 -11.95 21.66 -60.15
N SER A 59 -10.78 21.94 -60.72
CA SER A 59 -9.49 21.55 -60.14
C SER A 59 -9.26 22.19 -58.77
N LEU A 60 -9.56 23.48 -58.61
CA LEU A 60 -9.43 24.20 -57.33
C LEU A 60 -10.38 23.65 -56.27
N THR A 61 -11.63 23.34 -56.65
CA THR A 61 -12.64 22.77 -55.74
C THR A 61 -12.22 21.37 -55.29
N PHE A 62 -11.68 20.56 -56.20
CA PHE A 62 -11.13 19.24 -55.88
C PHE A 62 -9.93 19.34 -54.93
N LEU A 63 -8.99 20.26 -55.19
CA LEU A 63 -7.84 20.52 -54.31
C LEU A 63 -8.27 20.93 -52.89
N LEU A 64 -9.26 21.82 -52.77
CA LEU A 64 -9.83 22.23 -51.49
C LEU A 64 -10.49 21.05 -50.76
N ALA A 65 -11.25 20.21 -51.48
CA ALA A 65 -11.90 19.03 -50.90
C ALA A 65 -10.88 18.00 -50.40
N VAL A 66 -9.82 17.72 -51.17
CA VAL A 66 -8.74 16.80 -50.78
C VAL A 66 -7.96 17.37 -49.59
N SER A 67 -7.64 18.66 -49.59
CA SER A 67 -6.95 19.32 -48.47
C SER A 67 -7.78 19.30 -47.19
N GLY A 68 -9.07 19.63 -47.27
CA GLY A 68 -10.01 19.57 -46.14
C GLY A 68 -10.16 18.16 -45.59
N TYR A 69 -10.29 17.16 -46.47
CA TYR A 69 -10.35 15.75 -46.08
C TYR A 69 -9.05 15.28 -45.40
N ALA A 70 -7.89 15.64 -45.95
CA ALA A 70 -6.60 15.31 -45.37
C ALA A 70 -6.41 15.91 -43.96
N LEU A 71 -6.85 17.15 -43.75
CA LEU A 71 -6.87 17.78 -42.42
C LEU A 71 -7.80 17.03 -41.47
N LEU A 72 -9.03 16.71 -41.90
CA LEU A 72 -10.02 16.00 -41.10
C LEU A 72 -9.56 14.59 -40.69
N CYS A 73 -8.83 13.87 -41.54
CA CYS A 73 -8.35 12.52 -41.19
C CYS A 73 -7.22 12.51 -40.15
N LYS A 74 -6.48 13.62 -39.97
CA LYS A 74 -5.37 13.68 -39.00
C LYS A 74 -5.85 13.79 -37.54
N TYR A 75 -6.90 14.56 -37.28
CA TYR A 75 -7.42 14.77 -35.92
C TYR A 75 -7.92 13.49 -35.21
N PRO A 76 -8.71 12.60 -35.85
CA PRO A 76 -9.20 11.36 -35.25
C PRO A 76 -8.08 10.45 -34.73
N THR A 77 -6.95 10.38 -35.45
CA THR A 77 -5.82 9.52 -35.08
C THR A 77 -5.19 9.97 -33.76
N ASN A 78 -5.01 11.28 -33.57
CA ASN A 78 -4.48 11.83 -32.31
C ASN A 78 -5.44 11.60 -31.14
N ILE A 79 -6.75 11.75 -31.35
CA ILE A 79 -7.76 11.47 -30.32
C ILE A 79 -7.76 9.98 -29.93
N LEU A 80 -7.59 9.08 -30.91
CA LEU A 80 -7.53 7.64 -30.64
C LEU A 80 -6.31 7.28 -29.79
N LYS A 81 -5.13 7.83 -30.11
CA LYS A 81 -3.90 7.65 -29.32
C LYS A 81 -4.05 8.19 -27.90
N LEU A 82 -4.56 9.40 -27.76
CA LEU A 82 -4.82 10.01 -26.45
C LEU A 82 -5.73 9.12 -25.60
N ARG A 83 -6.79 8.56 -26.21
CA ARG A 83 -7.68 7.62 -25.52
C ARG A 83 -6.97 6.35 -25.08
N GLN A 84 -6.08 5.80 -25.90
CA GLN A 84 -5.29 4.62 -25.53
C GLN A 84 -4.35 4.93 -24.35
N TYR A 85 -3.67 6.08 -24.36
CA TYR A 85 -2.83 6.49 -23.22
C TYR A 85 -3.64 6.73 -21.95
N LEU A 86 -4.79 7.40 -22.03
CA LEU A 86 -5.67 7.58 -20.88
C LEU A 86 -6.18 6.25 -20.35
N ARG A 87 -6.44 5.28 -21.22
CA ARG A 87 -6.82 3.92 -20.83
C ARG A 87 -5.69 3.21 -20.08
N GLN A 88 -4.45 3.29 -20.58
CA GLN A 88 -3.28 2.72 -19.88
C GLN A 88 -3.12 3.32 -18.48
N ILE A 89 -3.23 4.65 -18.36
CA ILE A 89 -3.17 5.35 -17.06
C ILE A 89 -4.28 4.85 -16.12
N ALA A 90 -5.50 4.66 -16.63
CA ALA A 90 -6.62 4.14 -15.85
C ALA A 90 -6.43 2.67 -15.42
N GLU A 91 -5.71 1.89 -16.24
CA GLU A 91 -5.31 0.51 -15.93
C GLU A 91 -4.11 0.45 -14.95
N GLY A 92 -3.54 1.60 -14.57
CA GLY A 92 -2.41 1.71 -13.64
C GLY A 92 -1.04 1.64 -14.31
N GLU A 93 -0.99 1.55 -15.64
CA GLU A 93 0.23 1.57 -16.42
C GLU A 93 0.58 3.02 -16.80
N LEU A 94 1.71 3.54 -16.31
CA LEU A 94 2.14 4.92 -16.56
C LEU A 94 3.11 4.98 -17.75
N PRO A 95 2.66 5.26 -18.99
CA PRO A 95 3.50 5.21 -20.19
C PRO A 95 4.61 6.27 -20.15
N GLU A 96 5.86 5.89 -20.42
CA GLU A 96 7.05 6.73 -20.20
C GLU A 96 6.89 8.16 -20.72
N LYS A 97 6.40 8.28 -21.96
CA LYS A 97 6.02 9.53 -22.61
C LYS A 97 4.82 9.32 -23.52
N VAL A 98 3.98 10.35 -23.62
CA VAL A 98 2.93 10.44 -24.64
C VAL A 98 3.48 11.22 -25.82
N ALA A 99 3.39 10.64 -27.02
CA ALA A 99 3.79 11.27 -28.27
C ALA A 99 2.59 11.34 -29.22
N LEU A 100 2.12 12.55 -29.51
CA LEU A 100 1.02 12.81 -30.44
C LEU A 100 1.57 13.28 -31.80
N ASP A 101 0.80 13.10 -32.87
CA ASP A 101 1.26 13.51 -34.21
C ASP A 101 1.23 15.04 -34.35
N ASN A 102 2.36 15.59 -34.76
CA ASN A 102 2.88 16.93 -34.46
C ASN A 102 2.29 18.06 -35.34
N SER A 103 1.03 17.95 -35.73
CA SER A 103 0.43 18.76 -36.80
C SER A 103 -0.30 20.02 -36.35
N ALA A 104 -0.62 20.18 -35.06
CA ALA A 104 -1.31 21.37 -34.54
C ALA A 104 -0.72 21.83 -33.19
N ASP A 105 -0.64 23.14 -32.98
CA ASP A 105 -0.05 23.75 -31.79
C ASP A 105 -0.78 23.33 -30.49
N ASP A 106 -2.12 23.31 -30.53
CA ASP A 106 -2.95 22.85 -29.41
C ASP A 106 -2.63 21.40 -28.99
N ILE A 107 -2.32 20.52 -29.95
CA ILE A 107 -1.99 19.11 -29.67
C ILE A 107 -0.64 19.01 -28.97
N ARG A 108 0.33 19.87 -29.32
CA ARG A 108 1.62 19.94 -28.63
C ARG A 108 1.47 20.45 -27.20
N ALA A 109 0.59 21.44 -26.99
CA ALA A 109 0.29 21.92 -25.64
C ALA A 109 -0.33 20.80 -24.78
N ILE A 110 -1.30 20.05 -25.32
CA ILE A 110 -1.91 18.89 -24.65
C ILE A 110 -0.86 17.82 -24.32
N GLU A 111 0.02 17.49 -25.27
CA GLU A 111 1.13 16.56 -25.04
C GLU A 111 2.03 17.02 -23.89
N GLY A 112 2.40 18.31 -23.88
CA GLY A 112 3.21 18.90 -22.81
C GLY A 112 2.54 18.80 -21.44
N TYR A 113 1.28 19.19 -21.33
CA TYR A 113 0.53 19.09 -20.07
C TYR A 113 0.35 17.65 -19.61
N LEU A 114 0.05 16.72 -20.53
CA LEU A 114 -0.13 15.32 -20.17
C LEU A 114 1.17 14.69 -19.68
N ASN A 115 2.30 14.98 -20.34
CA ASN A 115 3.61 14.54 -19.89
C ASN A 115 3.98 15.15 -18.52
N GLN A 116 3.63 16.41 -18.26
CA GLN A 116 3.82 17.03 -16.94
C GLN A 116 2.99 16.31 -15.85
N VAL A 117 1.73 15.99 -16.14
CA VAL A 117 0.87 15.23 -15.22
C VAL A 117 1.41 13.82 -14.98
N LEU A 118 1.88 13.13 -16.02
CA LEU A 118 2.49 11.81 -15.89
C LEU A 118 3.73 11.81 -15.01
N THR A 119 4.63 12.80 -15.19
CA THR A 119 5.78 12.97 -14.31
C THR A 119 5.37 13.22 -12.87
N ALA A 120 4.41 14.13 -12.64
CA ALA A 120 3.91 14.39 -11.29
C ALA A 120 3.23 13.18 -10.64
N LEU A 121 2.52 12.35 -11.42
CA LEU A 121 1.93 11.11 -10.95
C LEU A 121 3.00 10.08 -10.58
N ARG A 122 4.03 9.90 -11.41
CA ARG A 122 5.17 9.02 -11.08
C ARG A 122 5.85 9.43 -9.79
N ASP A 123 6.17 10.72 -9.65
CA ASP A 123 6.80 11.24 -8.44
C ASP A 123 5.93 10.96 -7.20
N LYS A 124 4.61 11.10 -7.31
CA LYS A 124 3.69 10.78 -6.21
C LYS A 124 3.65 9.29 -5.90
N VAL A 125 3.60 8.42 -6.92
CA VAL A 125 3.63 6.96 -6.73
C VAL A 125 4.92 6.54 -6.04
N GLN A 126 6.06 7.02 -6.52
CA GLN A 126 7.37 6.72 -5.92
C GLN A 126 7.46 7.18 -4.47
N ARG A 127 6.94 8.38 -4.14
CA ARG A 127 6.89 8.86 -2.75
C ARG A 127 5.99 8.00 -1.86
N LEU A 128 4.85 7.54 -2.38
CA LEU A 128 3.95 6.66 -1.63
C LEU A 128 4.58 5.29 -1.36
N GLU A 129 5.28 4.72 -2.34
CA GLU A 129 6.03 3.48 -2.18
C GLU A 129 7.11 3.62 -1.11
N GLN A 130 7.87 4.72 -1.13
CA GLN A 130 8.87 5.02 -0.10
C GLN A 130 8.24 5.19 1.29
N GLN A 131 7.11 5.88 1.40
CA GLN A 131 6.39 6.04 2.67
C GLN A 131 5.88 4.71 3.21
N LEU A 132 5.37 3.83 2.33
CA LEU A 132 4.90 2.51 2.72
C LEU A 132 6.05 1.64 3.24
N GLN A 133 7.20 1.68 2.55
CA GLN A 133 8.39 0.95 2.98
C GLN A 133 8.87 1.42 4.36
N LEU A 134 8.97 2.74 4.56
CA LEU A 134 9.35 3.31 5.85
C LEU A 134 8.35 2.93 6.97
N ALA A 135 7.06 2.95 6.68
CA ALA A 135 6.03 2.55 7.65
C ALA A 135 6.16 1.07 8.04
N CYS A 136 6.47 0.19 7.08
CA CYS A 136 6.72 -1.22 7.35
C CYS A 136 7.97 -1.44 8.22
N GLU A 137 9.06 -0.73 7.93
CA GLU A 137 10.30 -0.77 8.72
C GLU A 137 10.08 -0.25 10.14
N MET A 138 9.35 0.86 10.29
CA MET A 138 9.02 1.39 11.62
C MET A 138 8.12 0.44 12.41
N LYS A 139 7.16 -0.21 11.75
CA LYS A 139 6.29 -1.20 12.39
C LYS A 139 7.10 -2.41 12.90
N SER A 140 8.00 -2.96 12.10
CA SER A 140 8.81 -4.10 12.52
C SER A 140 9.74 -3.74 13.69
N ALA A 141 10.34 -2.55 13.67
CA ALA A 141 11.14 -2.05 14.79
C ALA A 141 10.30 -1.90 16.09
N LEU A 142 9.07 -1.39 15.97
CA LEU A 142 8.17 -1.26 17.12
C LEU A 142 7.80 -2.62 17.72
N GLU A 143 7.55 -3.63 16.89
CA GLU A 143 7.24 -4.99 17.36
C GLU A 143 8.41 -5.63 18.13
N VAL A 144 9.65 -5.40 17.68
CA VAL A 144 10.86 -5.86 18.40
C VAL A 144 10.97 -5.16 19.75
N ASN A 145 10.87 -3.83 19.78
CA ASN A 145 10.93 -3.06 21.02
C ASN A 145 9.84 -3.48 22.02
N GLN A 146 8.62 -3.75 21.54
CA GLN A 146 7.53 -4.20 22.39
C GLN A 146 7.82 -5.55 23.03
N ARG A 147 8.44 -6.49 22.30
CA ARG A 147 8.82 -7.80 22.85
C ARG A 147 9.90 -7.67 23.93
N GLU A 148 10.88 -6.81 23.71
CA GLU A 148 11.94 -6.55 24.69
C GLU A 148 11.38 -5.93 25.97
N LEU A 149 10.53 -4.90 25.84
CA LEU A 149 9.86 -4.27 26.97
C LEU A 149 9.01 -5.26 27.76
N LEU A 150 8.24 -6.09 27.06
CA LEU A 150 7.40 -7.11 27.70
C LEU A 150 8.24 -8.17 28.42
N ALA A 151 9.38 -8.58 27.85
CA ALA A 151 10.32 -9.49 28.51
C ALA A 151 10.94 -8.86 29.77
N ALA A 152 11.37 -7.61 29.69
CA ALA A 152 11.91 -6.86 30.82
C ALA A 152 10.86 -6.68 31.94
N GLU A 153 9.62 -6.36 31.58
CA GLU A 153 8.54 -6.18 32.55
C GLU A 153 8.16 -7.50 33.24
N ARG A 154 8.10 -8.60 32.50
CA ARG A 154 7.91 -9.94 33.08
C ARG A 154 9.02 -10.27 34.07
N HIS A 155 10.27 -9.98 33.74
CA HIS A 155 11.40 -10.20 34.64
C HIS A 155 11.26 -9.34 35.90
N ARG A 156 10.94 -8.05 35.76
CA ARG A 156 10.72 -7.13 36.89
C ARG A 156 9.64 -7.61 37.84
N VAL A 157 8.46 -7.94 37.31
CA VAL A 157 7.32 -8.43 38.08
C VAL A 157 7.66 -9.74 38.80
N MET A 158 8.38 -10.64 38.14
CA MET A 158 8.80 -11.90 38.77
C MET A 158 9.75 -11.68 39.95
N ILE A 159 10.79 -10.85 39.80
CA ILE A 159 11.73 -10.53 40.89
C ILE A 159 11.00 -9.86 42.05
N GLN A 160 10.07 -8.94 41.76
CA GLN A 160 9.25 -8.29 42.78
C GLN A 160 8.38 -9.30 43.54
N SER A 161 7.74 -10.24 42.82
CA SER A 161 6.94 -11.30 43.44
C SER A 161 7.80 -12.25 44.27
N LEU A 162 9.01 -12.60 43.81
CA LEU A 162 9.93 -13.44 44.55
C LEU A 162 10.39 -12.76 45.85
N GLY A 163 10.73 -11.48 45.79
CA GLY A 163 11.08 -10.69 46.97
C GLY A 163 9.94 -10.65 47.99
N ALA A 164 8.70 -10.39 47.54
CA ALA A 164 7.53 -10.42 48.40
C ALA A 164 7.31 -11.80 49.05
N ALA A 165 7.40 -12.88 48.26
CA ALA A 165 7.28 -14.24 48.79
C ALA A 165 8.36 -14.55 49.83
N CYS A 166 9.62 -14.16 49.57
CA CYS A 166 10.72 -14.35 50.52
C CYS A 166 10.47 -13.59 51.84
N HIS A 167 9.92 -12.37 51.78
CA HIS A 167 9.53 -11.62 52.98
C HIS A 167 8.40 -12.30 53.76
N HIS A 168 7.35 -12.74 53.07
CA HIS A 168 6.20 -13.41 53.71
C HIS A 168 6.57 -14.76 54.34
N ILE A 169 7.53 -15.50 53.80
CA ILE A 169 7.99 -16.79 54.36
C ILE A 169 9.09 -16.57 55.41
N GLY A 170 9.95 -15.57 55.24
CA GLY A 170 11.04 -15.27 56.18
C GLY A 170 10.56 -14.89 57.58
N GLN A 171 9.42 -14.18 57.68
CA GLN A 171 8.79 -13.82 58.95
C GLN A 171 8.40 -15.05 59.80
N PRO A 172 7.52 -15.96 59.33
CA PRO A 172 7.16 -17.15 60.10
C PRO A 172 8.34 -18.10 60.32
N ALA A 173 9.28 -18.21 59.39
CA ALA A 173 10.49 -19.01 59.60
C ALA A 173 11.34 -18.49 60.77
N THR A 174 11.47 -17.16 60.92
CA THR A 174 12.18 -16.53 62.05
C THR A 174 11.45 -16.79 63.37
N VAL A 175 10.11 -16.71 63.38
CA VAL A 175 9.28 -16.99 64.54
C VAL A 175 9.39 -18.46 64.95
N LEU A 176 9.28 -19.40 64.01
CA LEU A 176 9.45 -20.83 64.24
C LEU A 176 10.82 -21.15 64.83
N ARG A 177 11.90 -20.59 64.24
CA ARG A 177 13.26 -20.78 64.75
C ARG A 177 13.39 -20.30 66.19
N THR A 178 12.78 -19.16 66.51
CA THR A 178 12.81 -18.59 67.86
C THR A 178 12.05 -19.49 68.86
N HIS A 179 10.88 -20.00 68.49
CA HIS A 179 10.11 -20.91 69.34
C HIS A 179 10.80 -22.26 69.56
N LEU A 180 11.40 -22.84 68.51
CA LEU A 180 12.16 -24.09 68.63
C LEU A 180 13.35 -23.93 69.58
N HIS A 181 14.06 -22.81 69.50
CA HIS A 181 15.14 -22.49 70.44
C HIS A 181 14.63 -22.37 71.89
N PHE A 182 13.46 -21.76 72.13
CA PHE A 182 12.87 -21.71 73.46
C PHE A 182 12.46 -23.09 73.99
N LEU A 183 11.82 -23.92 73.14
CA LEU A 183 11.42 -25.28 73.50
C LEU A 183 12.65 -26.14 73.84
N ARG A 184 13.68 -26.10 73.00
CA ARG A 184 14.95 -26.81 73.21
C ARG A 184 15.58 -26.48 74.57
N ASN A 185 15.48 -25.24 75.03
CA ASN A 185 16.03 -24.81 76.32
C ASN A 185 15.16 -25.19 77.54
N GLN A 186 13.89 -25.56 77.33
CA GLN A 186 12.95 -25.94 78.39
C GLN A 186 12.74 -27.46 78.50
N THR A 187 13.03 -28.21 77.44
CA THR A 187 12.79 -29.66 77.36
C THR A 187 13.87 -30.47 78.07
N VAL A 188 13.46 -31.42 78.91
CA VAL A 188 14.35 -32.32 79.66
C VAL A 188 14.35 -33.76 79.10
N MET A 189 13.32 -34.12 78.34
CA MET A 189 13.12 -35.47 77.80
C MET A 189 13.97 -35.69 76.54
N PRO A 190 14.83 -36.72 76.48
CA PRO A 190 15.73 -36.95 75.33
C PRO A 190 15.01 -37.11 73.99
N ARG A 191 13.85 -37.77 73.98
CA ARG A 191 13.07 -38.02 72.76
C ARG A 191 12.50 -36.73 72.14
N GLU A 192 12.02 -35.81 72.98
CA GLU A 192 11.49 -34.53 72.52
C GLU A 192 12.61 -33.62 71.96
N LEU A 193 13.83 -33.74 72.49
CA LEU A 193 15.00 -33.03 71.96
C LEU A 193 15.34 -33.49 70.53
N ASP A 194 15.22 -34.77 70.21
CA ASP A 194 15.46 -35.28 68.86
C ASP A 194 14.43 -34.75 67.85
N GLU A 195 13.15 -34.73 68.23
CA GLU A 195 12.06 -34.18 67.41
C GLU A 195 12.25 -32.67 67.17
N ILE A 196 12.62 -31.91 68.21
CA ILE A 196 12.93 -30.47 68.10
C ILE A 196 14.13 -30.25 67.17
N ALA A 197 15.18 -31.07 67.27
CA ALA A 197 16.37 -30.97 66.41
C ALA A 197 16.05 -31.27 64.93
N GLU A 198 15.08 -32.14 64.65
CA GLU A 198 14.58 -32.35 63.28
C GLU A 198 13.82 -31.13 62.75
N CYS A 199 12.94 -30.53 63.57
CA CYS A 199 12.27 -29.29 63.20
C CYS A 199 13.24 -28.12 62.98
N GLU A 200 14.28 -27.98 63.81
CA GLU A 200 15.32 -26.97 63.63
C GLU A 200 16.02 -27.15 62.27
N ARG A 201 16.41 -28.39 61.92
CA ARG A 201 17.01 -28.71 60.61
C ARG A 201 16.09 -28.35 59.45
N ALA A 202 14.78 -28.60 59.57
CA ALA A 202 13.81 -28.23 58.55
C ALA A 202 13.68 -26.70 58.37
N VAL A 203 13.62 -25.95 59.48
CA VAL A 203 13.56 -24.47 59.45
C VAL A 203 14.86 -23.86 58.90
N GLU A 204 16.02 -24.42 59.27
CA GLU A 204 17.33 -24.04 58.72
C GLU A 204 17.39 -24.26 57.19
N ALA A 205 16.83 -25.38 56.72
CA ALA A 205 16.74 -25.67 55.29
C ALA A 205 15.87 -24.65 54.55
N ILE A 206 14.73 -24.23 55.13
CA ILE A 206 13.90 -23.15 54.58
C ILE A 206 14.67 -21.84 54.54
N ALA A 207 15.37 -21.47 55.62
CA ALA A 207 16.18 -20.26 55.67
C ALA A 207 17.29 -20.25 54.61
N ALA A 208 17.96 -21.40 54.40
CA ALA A 208 18.96 -21.56 53.35
C ALA A 208 18.38 -21.42 51.94
N VAL A 209 17.16 -21.92 51.69
CA VAL A 209 16.45 -21.72 50.40
C VAL A 209 16.07 -20.26 50.20
N LEU A 210 15.52 -19.59 51.22
CA LEU A 210 15.17 -18.17 51.16
C LEU A 210 16.40 -17.29 50.88
N GLU A 211 17.53 -17.60 51.51
CA GLU A 211 18.77 -16.87 51.28
C GLU A 211 19.29 -17.06 49.85
N LYS A 212 19.16 -18.27 49.29
CA LYS A 212 19.47 -18.52 47.87
C LYS A 212 18.53 -17.74 46.95
N LEU A 213 17.23 -17.73 47.21
CA LEU A 213 16.23 -17.01 46.42
C LEU A 213 16.43 -15.48 46.47
N ARG A 214 16.86 -14.94 47.61
CA ARG A 214 17.17 -13.50 47.78
C ARG A 214 18.32 -13.03 46.87
N HIS A 215 19.25 -13.93 46.53
CA HIS A 215 20.38 -13.64 45.65
C HIS A 215 20.09 -13.89 44.17
N VAL A 216 18.90 -14.35 43.79
CA VAL A 216 18.53 -14.54 42.38
C VAL A 216 18.29 -13.16 41.75
N SER A 217 19.30 -12.67 41.04
CA SER A 217 19.25 -11.40 40.31
C SER A 217 18.92 -11.56 38.82
N ALA A 218 18.96 -12.81 38.32
CA ALA A 218 18.71 -13.12 36.91
C ALA A 218 17.75 -14.30 36.80
N TYR A 219 16.62 -14.06 36.14
CA TYR A 219 15.72 -15.12 35.68
C TYR A 219 16.12 -15.59 34.29
N ARG A 220 16.27 -16.91 34.12
CA ARG A 220 16.54 -17.52 32.81
C ARG A 220 15.44 -18.54 32.50
N THR A 221 14.65 -18.28 31.46
CA THR A 221 13.71 -19.27 30.94
C THR A 221 14.50 -20.34 30.19
N THR A 222 14.45 -21.58 30.66
CA THR A 222 14.86 -22.74 29.87
C THR A 222 13.64 -23.24 29.10
N PRO A 223 13.73 -23.48 27.77
CA PRO A 223 12.63 -24.05 27.01
C PRO A 223 12.24 -25.41 27.61
N TYR A 224 10.95 -25.60 27.88
CA TYR A 224 10.44 -26.80 28.55
C TYR A 224 10.52 -28.04 27.67
N LEU A 225 10.49 -27.84 26.35
CA LEU A 225 10.69 -28.89 25.35
C LEU A 225 12.01 -28.62 24.66
N ALA A 226 12.97 -29.55 24.80
CA ALA A 226 14.13 -29.57 23.94
C ALA A 226 13.63 -29.90 22.52
N VAL A 227 13.57 -28.89 21.65
CA VAL A 227 13.27 -29.12 20.24
C VAL A 227 14.37 -30.03 19.70
N PRO A 228 14.05 -31.26 19.25
CA PRO A 228 15.04 -32.14 18.66
C PRO A 228 15.66 -31.43 17.47
N ALA A 229 17.00 -31.43 17.37
CA ALA A 229 17.72 -30.83 16.26
C ALA A 229 17.35 -31.54 14.94
N GLY A 230 16.28 -31.09 14.29
CA GLY A 230 15.73 -31.71 13.09
C GLY A 230 14.24 -31.46 12.82
N SER A 231 13.45 -30.97 13.78
CA SER A 231 12.04 -30.63 13.53
C SER A 231 11.88 -29.13 13.24
N THR A 232 11.72 -28.75 11.98
CA THR A 232 11.43 -27.38 11.52
C THR A 232 9.97 -26.95 11.67
N GLU A 233 9.15 -27.70 12.42
CA GLU A 233 7.76 -27.34 12.65
C GLU A 233 7.59 -26.69 14.02
N ASP A 234 7.54 -25.36 14.05
CA ASP A 234 7.00 -24.56 15.14
C ASP A 234 5.49 -24.79 15.23
N VAL A 235 5.07 -25.97 15.71
CA VAL A 235 3.67 -26.20 16.11
C VAL A 235 3.47 -25.52 17.46
N ILE A 236 3.12 -24.23 17.40
CA ILE A 236 2.49 -23.54 18.53
C ILE A 236 1.18 -24.29 18.78
N LEU A 237 1.10 -24.98 19.91
CA LEU A 237 -0.14 -25.59 20.42
C LEU A 237 -1.22 -24.50 20.50
N ASP A 238 -2.07 -24.46 19.49
CA ASP A 238 -3.33 -23.73 19.46
C ASP A 238 -4.27 -24.38 20.48
N ILE A 239 -4.24 -23.89 21.71
CA ILE A 239 -5.26 -24.21 22.70
C ILE A 239 -6.42 -23.26 22.42
N GLY A 240 -7.30 -23.72 21.54
CA GLY A 240 -8.44 -22.97 21.04
C GLY A 240 -9.36 -22.39 22.12
N ARG A 241 -10.03 -21.31 21.72
CA ARG A 241 -11.37 -20.96 22.17
C ARG A 241 -12.30 -20.93 20.97
#